data_AF-A0A0N9W078-F1
#
_entry.id   AF-A0A0N9W078-F1
#
_cell.length_a   1.000
_cell.length_b   1.000
_cell.length_c   1.000
_cell.angle_alpha   90.00
_cell.angle_beta   90.00
_cell.angle_gamma   90.00
#
_symmetry.space_group_name_H-M   'P 1'
#
loop_
_entity.id
_entity.type
_entity.pdbx_description
1 polymer ?
#
loop_
_entity_poly.entity_id
_entity_poly.type
_entity_poly.pdbx_seq_one_letter_code
_entity_poly.pdbx_strand_id
1 'polypeptide(L)'
;MKMVRMLWVLMVVLCSSCMQLHVPDARVEFTSIKHQGYGQYELRFRSDRDVANIYKSNGINDGVNAWITCSLDGDRNFSNNHTMTLSMQGFLEDAHLVEGDRRYEFWTSVRFTEDSDHHRAQREIRKEVLLPLLKSQEYIPCKTVSVAWFFKPYYSTIMYIPTSRIIAEVDKQILSPAYVILPPEDRPFSWLLFEPVCINEWVWYGGETIVHGGVCSSLPYSGLLSSFAPYNDKYRIVDQETGLAKPDAPYIIVRMDGRKEEGVTDSLGYTHQVGADEPETIKVYVPGEGP
;
A
#
# COMPACT_ATOMS: atom_id res chain seq x y z
N MET A 1 11.18 -42.80 -43.25
CA MET A 1 11.97 -41.61 -42.81
C MET A 1 11.42 -40.25 -43.26
N LYS A 2 10.64 -40.12 -44.36
CA LYS A 2 10.05 -38.84 -44.78
C LYS A 2 8.80 -38.42 -43.98
N MET A 3 7.98 -39.38 -43.55
CA MET A 3 6.71 -39.13 -42.85
C MET A 3 6.87 -38.63 -41.40
N VAL A 4 7.80 -39.21 -40.63
CA VAL A 4 8.13 -38.75 -39.27
C VAL A 4 8.70 -37.34 -39.28
N ARG A 5 9.52 -37.01 -40.28
CA ARG A 5 10.11 -35.69 -40.43
C ARG A 5 9.06 -34.63 -40.81
N MET A 6 8.06 -35.01 -41.61
CA MET A 6 6.92 -34.16 -41.96
C MET A 6 5.96 -33.95 -40.78
N LEU A 7 5.74 -34.97 -39.94
CA LEU A 7 4.91 -34.87 -38.73
C LEU A 7 5.56 -33.94 -37.69
N TRP A 8 6.89 -34.02 -37.54
CA TRP A 8 7.65 -33.11 -36.66
C TRP A 8 7.60 -31.65 -37.12
N VAL A 9 7.67 -31.40 -38.43
CA VAL A 9 7.52 -30.04 -38.98
C VAL A 9 6.11 -29.50 -38.75
N LEU A 10 5.07 -30.33 -38.94
CA LEU A 10 3.68 -29.91 -38.70
C LEU A 10 3.42 -29.60 -37.22
N MET A 11 4.01 -30.38 -36.31
CA MET A 11 3.88 -30.16 -34.86
C MET A 11 4.58 -28.87 -34.41
N VAL A 12 5.76 -28.56 -34.98
CA VAL A 12 6.49 -27.30 -34.71
C VAL A 12 5.73 -26.08 -35.22
N VAL A 13 5.04 -26.19 -36.37
CA VAL A 13 4.23 -25.10 -36.94
C VAL A 13 2.95 -24.84 -36.13
N LEU A 14 2.37 -25.87 -35.50
CA LEU A 14 1.16 -25.72 -34.67
C LEU A 14 1.44 -25.13 -33.28
N CYS A 15 2.68 -25.21 -32.78
CA CYS A 15 3.04 -24.72 -31.44
C CYS A 15 3.44 -23.23 -31.36
N SER A 16 3.53 -22.51 -32.48
CA SER A 16 4.16 -21.17 -32.51
C SER A 16 3.17 -19.98 -32.54
N SER A 17 1.87 -20.21 -32.41
CA SER A 17 0.88 -19.13 -32.53
C SER A 17 0.18 -18.84 -31.20
N CYS A 18 0.68 -17.87 -30.42
CA CYS A 18 -0.19 -17.20 -29.45
C CYS A 18 -1.37 -16.57 -30.21
N MET A 19 -2.60 -16.84 -29.79
CA MET A 19 -3.78 -16.25 -30.41
C MET A 19 -3.80 -14.73 -30.13
N GLN A 20 -4.33 -13.95 -31.06
CA GLN A 20 -4.43 -12.50 -30.91
C GLN A 20 -5.89 -12.07 -31.05
N LEU A 21 -6.38 -11.33 -30.05
CA LEU A 21 -7.70 -10.73 -30.10
C LEU A 21 -7.66 -9.54 -31.08
N HIS A 22 -8.46 -9.61 -32.13
CA HIS A 22 -8.55 -8.57 -33.16
C HIS A 22 -9.62 -7.54 -32.78
N VAL A 23 -9.34 -6.75 -31.75
CA VAL A 23 -10.20 -5.65 -31.29
C VAL A 23 -9.35 -4.39 -31.20
N PRO A 24 -9.82 -3.23 -31.69
CA PRO A 24 -9.07 -1.98 -31.55
C PRO A 24 -8.84 -1.62 -30.08
N ASP A 25 -7.73 -0.93 -29.82
CA ASP A 25 -7.37 -0.47 -28.49
C ASP A 25 -8.48 0.42 -27.90
N ALA A 26 -8.92 0.10 -26.69
CA ALA A 26 -9.95 0.83 -26.00
C ALA A 26 -9.47 2.23 -25.61
N ARG A 27 -10.38 3.19 -25.65
CA ARG A 27 -10.16 4.53 -25.11
C ARG A 27 -10.73 4.58 -23.71
N VAL A 28 -9.85 4.63 -22.73
CA VAL A 28 -10.21 4.73 -21.32
C VAL A 28 -10.01 6.16 -20.85
N GLU A 29 -10.97 6.68 -20.11
CA GLU A 29 -11.00 8.04 -19.57
C GLU A 29 -11.14 7.97 -18.06
N PHE A 30 -10.33 8.77 -17.36
CA PHE A 30 -10.43 8.93 -15.92
C PHE A 30 -11.63 9.80 -15.55
N THR A 31 -12.43 9.34 -14.59
CA THR A 31 -13.64 10.04 -14.13
C THR A 31 -13.43 10.67 -12.76
N SER A 32 -13.00 9.86 -11.78
CA SER A 32 -12.86 10.33 -10.40
C SER A 32 -11.90 9.48 -9.59
N ILE A 33 -11.37 10.08 -8.52
CA ILE A 33 -10.65 9.40 -7.45
C ILE A 33 -11.32 9.74 -6.12
N LYS A 34 -11.30 8.79 -5.19
CA LYS A 34 -11.77 8.99 -3.81
C LYS A 34 -10.83 8.28 -2.83
N HIS A 35 -10.37 9.00 -1.80
CA HIS A 35 -9.68 8.38 -0.68
C HIS A 35 -10.65 7.50 0.14
N GLN A 36 -10.27 6.25 0.39
CA GLN A 36 -11.07 5.25 1.13
C GLN A 36 -10.56 4.98 2.56
N GLY A 37 -9.47 5.63 2.98
CA GLY A 37 -8.79 5.35 4.25
C GLY A 37 -7.66 4.33 4.08
N TYR A 38 -6.79 4.22 5.08
CA TYR A 38 -5.68 3.25 5.12
C TYR A 38 -4.79 3.24 3.86
N GLY A 39 -4.55 4.42 3.26
CA GLY A 39 -3.71 4.54 2.06
C GLY A 39 -4.32 3.95 0.79
N GLN A 40 -5.60 3.56 0.81
CA GLN A 40 -6.32 3.07 -0.36
C GLN A 40 -7.11 4.17 -1.06
N TYR A 41 -7.16 4.04 -2.38
CA TYR A 41 -7.85 4.98 -3.26
C TYR A 41 -8.73 4.19 -4.22
N GLU A 42 -9.97 4.66 -4.39
CA GLU A 42 -10.88 4.15 -5.41
C GLU A 42 -10.78 5.07 -6.62
N LEU A 43 -10.43 4.51 -7.78
CA LEU A 43 -10.43 5.23 -9.04
C LEU A 43 -11.56 4.70 -9.92
N ARG A 44 -12.26 5.62 -10.59
CA ARG A 44 -13.32 5.31 -11.55
C ARG A 44 -12.96 5.79 -12.93
N PHE A 45 -13.36 4.98 -13.91
CA PHE A 45 -13.04 5.19 -15.31
C PHE A 45 -14.25 4.93 -16.19
N ARG A 46 -14.22 5.50 -17.39
CA ARG A 46 -15.13 5.20 -18.48
C ARG A 46 -14.37 4.71 -19.70
N SER A 47 -15.00 3.83 -20.47
CA SER A 47 -14.40 3.28 -21.67
C SER A 47 -15.42 3.08 -22.78
N ASP A 48 -14.98 3.20 -24.01
CA ASP A 48 -15.77 2.87 -25.19
C ASP A 48 -15.98 1.35 -25.38
N ARG A 49 -15.28 0.53 -24.59
CA ARG A 49 -15.37 -0.94 -24.58
C ARG A 49 -15.33 -1.51 -23.17
N ASP A 50 -15.86 -2.71 -22.99
CA ASP A 50 -15.78 -3.47 -21.74
C ASP A 50 -14.37 -4.05 -21.55
N VAL A 51 -13.43 -3.21 -21.12
CA VAL A 51 -12.01 -3.60 -20.97
C VAL A 51 -11.83 -4.69 -19.92
N ALA A 52 -12.63 -4.65 -18.85
CA ALA A 52 -12.57 -5.64 -17.79
C ALA A 52 -12.95 -7.03 -18.32
N ASN A 53 -13.92 -7.10 -19.23
CA ASN A 53 -14.42 -8.33 -19.83
C ASN A 53 -14.16 -8.40 -21.34
N ILE A 54 -13.07 -7.84 -21.85
CA ILE A 54 -12.88 -7.68 -23.30
C ILE A 54 -12.82 -9.03 -24.03
N TYR A 55 -12.24 -10.05 -23.39
CA TYR A 55 -12.21 -11.41 -23.92
C TYR A 55 -13.58 -12.07 -23.87
N LYS A 56 -14.27 -11.95 -22.74
CA LYS A 56 -15.60 -12.54 -22.53
C LYS A 56 -16.65 -11.94 -23.47
N SER A 57 -16.61 -10.63 -23.68
CA SER A 57 -17.48 -9.93 -24.64
C SER A 57 -17.21 -10.32 -26.10
N ASN A 58 -16.05 -10.94 -26.38
CA ASN A 58 -15.68 -11.48 -27.68
C ASN A 58 -15.68 -13.02 -27.71
N GLY A 59 -16.41 -13.67 -26.78
CA GLY A 59 -16.66 -15.12 -26.79
C GLY A 59 -15.58 -15.99 -26.14
N ILE A 60 -14.64 -15.41 -25.39
CA ILE A 60 -13.52 -16.11 -24.75
C ILE A 60 -13.70 -16.06 -23.23
N ASN A 61 -14.01 -17.21 -22.61
CA ASN A 61 -14.39 -17.29 -21.19
C ASN A 61 -13.26 -17.75 -20.24
N ASP A 62 -12.06 -18.04 -20.74
CA ASP A 62 -11.01 -18.72 -19.97
C ASP A 62 -9.99 -17.76 -19.32
N GLY A 63 -9.92 -17.79 -17.99
CA GLY A 63 -8.83 -17.16 -17.21
C GLY A 63 -8.66 -15.68 -17.47
N VAL A 64 -9.78 -14.94 -17.53
CA VAL A 64 -9.78 -13.51 -17.87
C VAL A 64 -9.52 -12.67 -16.62
N ASN A 65 -8.38 -11.99 -16.60
CA ASN A 65 -8.07 -10.98 -15.59
C ASN A 65 -7.78 -9.65 -16.29
N ALA A 66 -8.20 -8.56 -15.67
CA ALA A 66 -7.88 -7.23 -16.15
C ALA A 66 -7.45 -6.34 -14.99
N TRP A 67 -6.43 -5.53 -15.22
CA TRP A 67 -5.91 -4.59 -14.24
C TRP A 67 -5.48 -3.29 -14.93
N ILE A 68 -5.28 -2.27 -14.11
CA ILE A 68 -4.66 -1.02 -14.48
C ILE A 68 -3.24 -0.97 -13.94
N THR A 69 -2.33 -0.38 -14.72
CA THR A 69 -1.01 0.02 -14.28
C THR A 69 -0.80 1.48 -14.63
N CYS A 70 -0.36 2.27 -13.66
CA CYS A 70 -0.02 3.68 -13.80
C CYS A 70 1.41 3.92 -13.32
N SER A 71 2.18 4.72 -14.05
CA SER A 71 3.54 5.09 -13.66
C SER A 71 3.56 6.37 -12.85
N LEU A 72 4.25 6.34 -11.71
CA LEU A 72 4.37 7.49 -10.79
C LEU A 72 5.60 8.36 -11.07
N ASP A 73 6.41 7.99 -12.05
CA ASP A 73 7.64 8.66 -12.50
C ASP A 73 7.60 9.09 -13.99
N GLY A 74 6.45 8.91 -14.66
CA GLY A 74 6.23 9.34 -16.04
C GLY A 74 6.69 8.34 -17.11
N ASP A 75 7.12 7.14 -16.72
CA ASP A 75 7.43 6.03 -17.62
C ASP A 75 6.20 5.62 -18.46
N ARG A 76 6.43 5.46 -19.77
CA ARG A 76 5.40 5.14 -20.76
C ARG A 76 5.56 3.75 -21.37
N ASN A 77 6.54 2.97 -20.91
CA ASN A 77 6.80 1.63 -21.40
C ASN A 77 5.97 0.59 -20.64
N PHE A 78 4.74 0.36 -21.08
CA PHE A 78 3.84 -0.66 -20.50
C PHE A 78 4.00 -2.05 -21.14
N SER A 79 5.15 -2.36 -21.72
CA SER A 79 5.40 -3.67 -22.32
C SER A 79 5.66 -4.73 -21.24
N ASN A 80 5.34 -6.00 -21.53
CA ASN A 80 5.48 -7.10 -20.56
C ASN A 80 6.91 -7.34 -20.05
N ASN A 81 7.92 -6.91 -20.81
CA ASN A 81 9.32 -7.10 -20.45
C ASN A 81 9.88 -5.90 -19.67
N HIS A 82 9.04 -4.92 -19.37
CA HIS A 82 9.41 -3.71 -18.65
C HIS A 82 8.80 -3.73 -17.25
N THR A 83 9.64 -3.49 -16.24
CA THR A 83 9.21 -3.43 -14.84
C THR A 83 9.19 -1.97 -14.39
N MET A 84 8.03 -1.50 -13.94
CA MET A 84 7.86 -0.16 -13.38
C MET A 84 8.11 -0.19 -11.86
N THR A 85 9.19 0.46 -11.42
CA THR A 85 9.56 0.54 -9.99
C THR A 85 8.56 1.34 -9.19
N LEU A 86 8.16 2.53 -9.66
CA LEU A 86 7.19 3.39 -8.98
C LEU A 86 5.87 3.35 -9.72
N SER A 87 4.91 2.59 -9.18
CA SER A 87 3.64 2.37 -9.86
C SER A 87 2.45 2.31 -8.92
N MET A 88 1.28 2.52 -9.51
CA MET A 88 -0.02 2.29 -8.90
C MET A 88 -0.74 1.24 -9.74
N GLN A 89 -1.19 0.17 -9.10
CA GLN A 89 -1.81 -0.97 -9.77
C GLN A 89 -3.07 -1.43 -9.03
N GLY A 90 -4.03 -1.97 -9.77
CA GLY A 90 -5.26 -2.53 -9.20
C GLY A 90 -6.05 -3.30 -10.24
N PHE A 91 -6.83 -4.29 -9.78
CA PHE A 91 -7.75 -5.04 -10.64
C PHE A 91 -8.94 -4.18 -11.05
N LEU A 92 -9.46 -4.40 -12.25
CA LEU A 92 -10.68 -3.73 -12.72
C LEU A 92 -11.91 -4.46 -12.19
N GLU A 93 -12.80 -3.72 -11.53
CA GLU A 93 -14.00 -4.22 -10.86
C GLU A 93 -15.28 -3.61 -11.46
N ASP A 94 -16.40 -4.33 -11.32
CA ASP A 94 -17.77 -3.90 -11.62
C ASP A 94 -17.98 -3.14 -12.96
N ALA A 95 -17.45 -3.70 -14.05
CA ALA A 95 -17.70 -3.13 -15.38
C ALA A 95 -19.16 -3.26 -15.78
N HIS A 96 -19.84 -2.13 -15.98
CA HIS A 96 -21.23 -2.07 -16.40
C HIS A 96 -21.44 -1.00 -17.47
N LEU A 97 -22.41 -1.26 -18.35
CA LEU A 97 -22.78 -0.31 -19.39
C LEU A 97 -23.64 0.81 -18.80
N VAL A 98 -23.22 2.06 -18.97
CA VAL A 98 -24.01 3.23 -18.55
C VAL A 98 -25.12 3.47 -19.56
N GLU A 99 -26.36 3.35 -19.10
CA GLU A 99 -27.55 3.57 -19.92
C GLU A 99 -27.58 5.02 -20.44
N GLY A 100 -27.73 5.19 -21.76
CA GLY A 100 -27.72 6.49 -22.43
C GLY A 100 -26.34 6.99 -22.91
N ASP A 101 -25.23 6.64 -22.25
CA ASP A 101 -23.86 7.03 -22.65
C ASP A 101 -23.21 5.99 -23.61
N ARG A 102 -23.72 4.74 -23.60
CA ARG A 102 -23.16 3.59 -24.35
C ARG A 102 -21.67 3.32 -24.06
N ARG A 103 -21.17 3.84 -22.94
CA ARG A 103 -19.80 3.62 -22.44
C ARG A 103 -19.85 2.75 -21.19
N TYR A 104 -18.79 1.99 -20.97
CA TYR A 104 -18.62 1.12 -19.83
C TYR A 104 -17.99 1.91 -18.69
N GLU A 105 -18.57 1.84 -17.51
CA GLU A 105 -17.99 2.39 -16.28
C GLU A 105 -17.46 1.23 -15.43
N PHE A 106 -16.27 1.42 -14.87
CA PHE A 106 -15.61 0.46 -13.98
C PHE A 106 -14.78 1.21 -12.96
N TRP A 107 -14.42 0.51 -11.88
CA TRP A 107 -13.60 1.07 -10.82
C TRP A 107 -12.46 0.13 -10.45
N THR A 108 -11.53 0.63 -9.65
CA THR A 108 -10.39 -0.14 -9.16
C THR A 108 -9.93 0.42 -7.82
N SER A 109 -9.55 -0.47 -6.90
CA SER A 109 -8.88 -0.11 -5.66
C SER A 109 -7.38 -0.20 -5.87
N VAL A 110 -6.67 0.85 -5.49
CA VAL A 110 -5.22 0.96 -5.70
C VAL A 110 -4.50 1.46 -4.46
N ARG A 111 -3.21 1.13 -4.40
CA ARG A 111 -2.23 1.76 -3.51
C ARG A 111 -1.06 2.27 -4.34
N PHE A 112 -0.35 3.27 -3.82
CA PHE A 112 0.89 3.76 -4.41
C PHE A 112 2.04 2.90 -3.91
N THR A 113 2.78 2.26 -4.81
CA THR A 113 3.78 1.26 -4.44
C THR A 113 5.11 1.45 -5.13
N GLU A 114 6.16 1.10 -4.42
CA GLU A 114 7.52 0.92 -4.93
C GLU A 114 7.82 -0.60 -4.98
N ASP A 115 8.18 -1.10 -6.16
CA ASP A 115 8.68 -2.46 -6.36
C ASP A 115 10.19 -2.47 -6.14
N SER A 116 10.61 -2.95 -4.96
CA SER A 116 12.02 -2.94 -4.58
C SER A 116 12.79 -4.20 -5.01
N ASP A 117 12.12 -5.27 -5.47
CA ASP A 117 12.78 -6.55 -5.78
C ASP A 117 11.88 -7.48 -6.60
N HIS A 118 11.92 -7.34 -7.92
CA HIS A 118 11.36 -8.29 -8.90
C HIS A 118 10.06 -8.98 -8.42
N HIS A 119 9.04 -8.18 -8.11
CA HIS A 119 7.66 -8.64 -7.86
C HIS A 119 7.41 -9.43 -6.55
N ARG A 120 8.33 -9.46 -5.58
CA ARG A 120 8.14 -10.25 -4.34
C ARG A 120 7.72 -9.45 -3.10
N ALA A 121 7.94 -8.14 -3.08
CA ALA A 121 7.46 -7.27 -2.00
C ALA A 121 7.16 -5.86 -2.55
N GLN A 122 5.88 -5.52 -2.66
CA GLN A 122 5.45 -4.15 -2.97
C GLN A 122 5.41 -3.35 -1.67
N ARG A 123 6.16 -2.25 -1.60
CA ARG A 123 6.14 -1.34 -0.45
C ARG A 123 5.25 -0.15 -0.73
N GLU A 124 4.34 0.17 0.18
CA GLU A 124 3.53 1.38 0.06
C GLU A 124 4.39 2.65 0.18
N ILE A 125 4.21 3.59 -0.75
CA ILE A 125 4.92 4.88 -0.77
C ILE A 125 4.22 5.82 0.22
N ARG A 126 4.99 6.32 1.19
CA ARG A 126 4.49 7.28 2.18
C ARG A 126 4.13 8.62 1.54
N LYS A 127 3.13 9.33 2.08
CA LYS A 127 2.63 10.60 1.53
C LYS A 127 3.72 11.66 1.36
N GLU A 128 4.67 11.76 2.29
CA GLU A 128 5.74 12.76 2.25
C GLU A 128 6.69 12.55 1.06
N VAL A 129 6.84 11.30 0.62
CA VAL A 129 7.63 10.91 -0.56
C VAL A 129 6.78 10.95 -1.82
N LEU A 130 5.51 10.53 -1.72
CA LEU A 130 4.57 10.48 -2.83
C LEU A 130 4.25 11.88 -3.37
N LEU A 131 4.00 12.87 -2.53
CA LEU A 131 3.60 14.20 -2.98
C LEU A 131 4.66 14.89 -3.87
N PRO A 132 5.96 14.92 -3.50
CA PRO A 132 7.01 15.40 -4.41
C PRO A 132 7.08 14.63 -5.73
N LEU A 133 6.94 13.30 -5.70
CA LEU A 133 6.94 12.47 -6.91
C LEU A 133 5.79 12.85 -7.83
N LEU A 134 4.57 12.97 -7.29
CA LEU A 134 3.40 13.40 -8.04
C LEU A 134 3.61 14.80 -8.62
N LYS A 135 4.10 15.76 -7.83
CA LYS A 135 4.33 17.14 -8.27
C LYS A 135 5.36 17.26 -9.40
N SER A 136 6.19 16.24 -9.63
CA SER A 136 7.16 16.24 -10.74
C SER A 136 6.52 16.11 -12.13
N GLN A 137 5.24 15.71 -12.21
CA GLN A 137 4.53 15.48 -13.46
C GLN A 137 3.11 16.07 -13.45
N GLU A 138 2.70 16.63 -14.59
CA GLU A 138 1.35 17.21 -14.74
C GLU A 138 0.26 16.12 -14.91
N TYR A 139 0.64 15.01 -15.54
CA TYR A 139 -0.24 13.89 -15.84
C TYR A 139 0.45 12.56 -15.58
N ILE A 140 -0.29 11.62 -14.98
CA ILE A 140 0.15 10.25 -14.70
C ILE A 140 -0.26 9.36 -15.88
N PRO A 141 0.67 8.79 -16.65
CA PRO A 141 0.34 7.85 -17.71
C PRO A 141 -0.13 6.52 -17.11
N CYS A 142 -1.23 6.00 -17.66
CA CYS A 142 -1.81 4.73 -17.26
C CYS A 142 -2.19 3.90 -18.47
N LYS A 143 -2.19 2.58 -18.28
CA LYS A 143 -2.64 1.62 -19.28
C LYS A 143 -3.36 0.48 -18.61
N THR A 144 -4.44 0.02 -19.23
CA THR A 144 -5.13 -1.20 -18.78
C THR A 144 -4.62 -2.39 -19.57
N VAL A 145 -4.51 -3.52 -18.89
CA VAL A 145 -4.09 -4.78 -19.46
C VAL A 145 -5.17 -5.80 -19.16
N SER A 146 -5.58 -6.55 -20.18
CA SER A 146 -6.42 -7.74 -20.01
C SER A 146 -5.72 -8.95 -20.59
N VAL A 147 -5.72 -10.03 -19.84
CA VAL A 147 -5.10 -11.30 -20.23
C VAL A 147 -6.15 -12.39 -20.25
N ALA A 148 -6.00 -13.30 -21.21
CA ALA A 148 -6.76 -14.54 -21.29
C ALA A 148 -5.81 -15.67 -21.66
N TRP A 149 -6.20 -16.89 -21.31
CA TRP A 149 -5.35 -18.06 -21.51
C TRP A 149 -5.09 -18.32 -23.01
N PHE A 150 -3.83 -18.54 -23.41
CA PHE A 150 -3.36 -18.67 -24.80
C PHE A 150 -3.47 -17.43 -25.71
N PHE A 151 -3.88 -16.28 -25.19
CA PHE A 151 -3.92 -15.02 -25.96
C PHE A 151 -2.77 -14.08 -25.58
N LYS A 152 -2.30 -13.30 -26.57
CA LYS A 152 -1.45 -12.14 -26.28
C LYS A 152 -2.23 -11.14 -25.42
N PRO A 153 -1.61 -10.50 -24.41
CA PRO A 153 -2.30 -9.48 -23.61
C PRO A 153 -2.91 -8.39 -24.49
N TYR A 154 -4.14 -8.03 -24.17
CA TYR A 154 -4.83 -6.90 -24.77
C TYR A 154 -4.50 -5.64 -23.99
N TYR A 155 -4.25 -4.55 -24.70
CA TYR A 155 -3.91 -3.26 -24.10
C TYR A 155 -4.86 -2.17 -24.58
N SER A 156 -5.20 -1.24 -23.69
CA SER A 156 -5.85 0.01 -24.09
C SER A 156 -4.84 1.02 -24.65
N THR A 157 -5.36 2.11 -25.18
CA THR A 157 -4.55 3.32 -25.41
C THR A 157 -4.02 3.87 -24.08
N ILE A 158 -2.85 4.54 -24.10
CA ILE A 158 -2.34 5.21 -22.90
C ILE A 158 -3.31 6.34 -22.56
N MET A 159 -3.80 6.33 -21.32
CA MET A 159 -4.62 7.40 -20.76
C MET A 159 -3.82 8.21 -19.74
N TYR A 160 -4.32 9.39 -19.43
CA TYR A 160 -3.63 10.35 -18.57
C TYR A 160 -4.55 10.78 -17.44
N ILE A 161 -4.10 10.55 -16.21
CA ILE A 161 -4.79 11.02 -15.02
C ILE A 161 -4.18 12.36 -14.61
N PRO A 162 -4.96 13.44 -14.46
CA PRO A 162 -4.41 14.71 -13.98
C PRO A 162 -3.85 14.54 -12.57
N THR A 163 -2.55 14.80 -12.38
CA THR A 163 -1.88 14.63 -11.10
C THR A 163 -2.53 15.45 -10.00
N SER A 164 -3.02 16.65 -10.34
CA SER A 164 -3.74 17.53 -9.40
C SER A 164 -4.95 16.88 -8.74
N ARG A 165 -5.66 15.98 -9.45
CA ARG A 165 -6.79 15.24 -8.90
C ARG A 165 -6.35 14.18 -7.89
N ILE A 166 -5.20 13.55 -8.13
CA ILE A 166 -4.61 12.58 -7.21
C ILE A 166 -4.10 13.28 -5.96
N ILE A 167 -3.32 14.36 -6.12
CA ILE A 167 -2.79 15.16 -5.01
C ILE A 167 -3.92 15.63 -4.10
N ALA A 168 -5.03 16.12 -4.65
CA ALA A 168 -6.17 16.56 -3.87
C ALA A 168 -6.79 15.47 -2.97
N GLU A 169 -6.75 14.19 -3.37
CA GLU A 169 -7.21 13.08 -2.52
C GLU A 169 -6.13 12.60 -1.55
N VAL A 170 -4.86 12.57 -1.98
CA VAL A 170 -3.72 12.25 -1.11
C VAL A 170 -3.61 13.28 0.02
N ASP A 171 -3.90 14.56 -0.24
CA ASP A 171 -3.89 15.61 0.77
C ASP A 171 -4.95 15.40 1.86
N LYS A 172 -6.08 14.74 1.54
CA LYS A 172 -7.11 14.37 2.53
C LYS A 172 -6.67 13.24 3.46
N GLN A 173 -5.63 12.49 3.11
CA GLN A 173 -5.04 11.55 4.04
C GLN A 173 -4.55 12.35 5.25
N ILE A 174 -5.27 12.22 6.38
CA ILE A 174 -4.85 12.78 7.65
C ILE A 174 -3.57 12.04 8.01
N LEU A 175 -2.44 12.70 7.75
CA LEU A 175 -1.21 12.35 8.43
C LEU A 175 -1.39 12.89 9.84
N SER A 176 -1.25 12.04 10.84
CA SER A 176 -0.96 12.55 12.18
C SER A 176 0.25 13.49 12.01
N PRO A 177 0.12 14.79 12.31
CA PRO A 177 1.27 15.66 12.19
C PRO A 177 2.32 15.14 13.16
N ALA A 178 3.59 15.21 12.76
CA ALA A 178 4.68 14.86 13.66
C ALA A 178 4.63 15.69 14.97
N TYR A 179 3.99 16.87 14.94
CA TYR A 179 3.71 17.71 16.12
C TYR A 179 2.55 18.70 15.88
N VAL A 180 1.92 19.19 16.95
CA VAL A 180 0.90 20.25 16.93
C VAL A 180 1.43 21.49 17.66
N ILE A 181 1.25 22.69 17.09
CA ILE A 181 1.52 23.98 17.75
C ILE A 181 0.18 24.56 18.23
N LEU A 182 0.01 24.75 19.54
CA LEU A 182 -1.22 25.30 20.10
C LEU A 182 -1.38 26.81 19.79
N PRO A 183 -2.63 27.30 19.59
CA PRO A 183 -2.93 28.73 19.55
C PRO A 183 -2.45 29.46 20.81
N PRO A 184 -2.02 30.74 20.74
CA PRO A 184 -1.49 31.48 21.88
C PRO A 184 -2.36 31.45 23.15
N GLU A 185 -3.68 31.48 22.96
CA GLU A 185 -4.71 31.42 24.01
C GLU A 185 -4.78 30.07 24.74
N ASP A 186 -4.41 28.97 24.08
CA ASP A 186 -4.41 27.61 24.63
C ASP A 186 -3.03 27.18 25.15
N ARG A 187 -2.02 28.07 25.09
CA ARG A 187 -0.66 27.80 25.58
C ARG A 187 -0.60 27.95 27.10
N PRO A 188 -0.02 27.00 27.84
CA PRO A 188 0.22 27.19 29.27
C PRO A 188 1.19 28.37 29.47
N PHE A 189 0.88 29.25 30.43
CA PHE A 189 1.71 30.41 30.79
C PHE A 189 3.06 29.94 31.36
N SER A 190 4.05 29.78 30.48
CA SER A 190 5.41 29.36 30.82
C SER A 190 6.42 30.26 30.09
N TRP A 191 7.47 30.67 30.80
CA TRP A 191 8.53 31.56 30.29
C TRP A 191 9.61 30.82 29.48
N LEU A 192 9.38 29.55 29.11
CA LEU A 192 10.32 28.71 28.37
C LEU A 192 9.99 28.70 26.86
N LEU A 193 11.03 28.63 26.03
CA LEU A 193 10.94 28.40 24.58
C LEU A 193 10.01 27.21 24.29
N PHE A 194 9.04 27.41 23.41
CA PHE A 194 8.04 26.39 23.07
C PHE A 194 8.71 25.14 22.46
N GLU A 195 8.59 24.00 23.13
CA GLU A 195 8.91 22.70 22.58
C GLU A 195 7.67 22.14 21.83
N PRO A 196 7.84 21.50 20.67
CA PRO A 196 6.74 20.91 19.90
C PRO A 196 6.08 19.77 20.69
N VAL A 197 4.75 19.63 20.57
CA VAL A 197 3.96 18.56 21.23
C VAL A 197 3.64 17.46 20.20
N CYS A 198 4.01 16.22 20.49
CA CYS A 198 3.80 15.04 19.65
C CYS A 198 2.62 14.20 20.21
N ILE A 199 1.77 13.64 19.33
CA ILE A 199 0.60 12.80 19.68
C ILE A 199 1.00 11.31 19.58
N ASN A 200 0.65 10.50 20.58
CA ASN A 200 1.13 9.12 20.72
C ASN A 200 0.05 8.03 20.84
N GLU A 201 -1.23 8.35 21.03
CA GLU A 201 -2.31 7.35 21.10
C GLU A 201 -3.66 7.87 20.57
N TRP A 202 -4.34 7.00 19.82
CA TRP A 202 -5.70 7.21 19.31
C TRP A 202 -6.61 6.08 19.82
N VAL A 203 -7.79 6.42 20.37
CA VAL A 203 -8.84 5.45 20.69
C VAL A 203 -10.05 5.72 19.80
N TRP A 204 -10.64 4.65 19.24
CA TRP A 204 -11.73 4.75 18.25
C TRP A 204 -13.11 4.58 18.89
N TYR A 205 -13.91 5.65 18.92
CA TYR A 205 -15.37 5.61 19.15
C TYR A 205 -16.08 6.68 18.30
N GLY A 206 -16.36 6.37 17.03
CA GLY A 206 -17.23 7.22 16.18
C GLY A 206 -16.64 8.58 15.76
N GLY A 207 -15.33 8.77 15.89
CA GLY A 207 -14.55 9.96 15.53
C GLY A 207 -13.11 9.86 16.06
N GLU A 208 -12.21 10.73 15.59
CA GLU A 208 -10.81 10.79 16.06
C GLU A 208 -10.73 11.62 17.36
N THR A 209 -10.27 11.01 18.46
CA THR A 209 -10.00 11.69 19.73
C THR A 209 -8.55 11.46 20.15
N ILE A 210 -7.83 12.54 20.50
CA ILE A 210 -6.45 12.50 21.00
C ILE A 210 -6.48 12.05 22.46
N VAL A 211 -5.76 10.97 22.79
CA VAL A 211 -5.79 10.40 24.15
C VAL A 211 -4.55 10.79 24.97
N HIS A 212 -3.39 10.89 24.32
CA HIS A 212 -2.16 11.33 24.97
C HIS A 212 -1.32 12.24 24.05
N GLY A 213 -0.66 13.23 24.64
CA GLY A 213 0.29 14.14 23.99
C GLY A 213 1.37 14.59 24.97
N GLY A 214 2.60 14.75 24.48
CA GLY A 214 3.77 15.16 25.28
C GLY A 214 4.77 16.00 24.47
N VAL A 215 5.73 16.65 25.13
CA VAL A 215 6.81 17.39 24.45
C VAL A 215 7.72 16.43 23.70
N CYS A 216 8.05 16.74 22.44
CA CYS A 216 8.76 15.80 21.57
C CYS A 216 10.18 15.46 22.06
N SER A 217 10.80 16.34 22.86
CA SER A 217 12.09 16.08 23.54
C SER A 217 11.99 15.06 24.67
N SER A 218 10.79 14.77 25.16
CA SER A 218 10.53 13.83 26.26
C SER A 218 9.89 12.51 25.79
N LEU A 219 9.82 12.26 24.48
CA LEU A 219 9.13 11.10 23.93
C LEU A 219 10.13 10.17 23.21
N PRO A 220 10.36 8.95 23.70
CA PRO A 220 11.19 7.98 22.99
C PRO A 220 10.40 7.29 21.88
N TYR A 221 11.15 6.72 20.95
CA TYR A 221 10.64 5.86 19.89
C TYR A 221 9.61 4.85 20.43
N SER A 222 8.34 5.04 20.05
CA SER A 222 7.22 4.16 20.38
C SER A 222 6.53 3.66 19.11
N GLY A 223 5.91 2.48 19.20
CA GLY A 223 5.22 1.85 18.07
C GLY A 223 6.14 1.62 16.86
N LEU A 224 5.73 2.10 15.69
CA LEU A 224 6.49 1.95 14.44
C LEU A 224 7.87 2.62 14.50
N LEU A 225 7.99 3.70 15.29
CA LEU A 225 9.22 4.47 15.40
C LEU A 225 10.32 3.69 16.15
N SER A 226 9.96 2.76 17.05
CA SER A 226 10.90 1.90 17.78
C SER A 226 11.88 1.17 16.86
N SER A 227 11.46 0.80 15.66
CA SER A 227 12.29 0.09 14.69
C SER A 227 13.40 0.93 14.06
N PHE A 228 13.30 2.26 14.15
CA PHE A 228 14.26 3.22 13.61
C PHE A 228 15.21 3.78 14.68
N ALA A 229 15.07 3.35 15.93
CA ALA A 229 15.91 3.83 17.02
C ALA A 229 17.35 3.28 16.91
N PRO A 230 18.39 4.07 17.25
CA PRO A 230 19.78 3.61 17.31
C PRO A 230 19.95 2.39 18.21
N TYR A 231 19.22 2.36 19.33
CA TYR A 231 19.12 1.23 20.25
C TYR A 231 17.69 0.72 20.22
N ASN A 232 17.49 -0.48 19.69
CA ASN A 232 16.18 -1.11 19.67
C ASN A 232 16.28 -2.61 19.95
N ASP A 233 15.25 -3.17 20.57
CA ASP A 233 15.22 -4.59 20.92
C ASP A 233 13.78 -5.13 21.05
N LYS A 234 13.67 -6.46 21.08
CA LYS A 234 12.45 -7.20 21.47
C LYS A 234 12.82 -8.25 22.50
N TYR A 235 12.00 -8.37 23.54
CA TYR A 235 12.22 -9.36 24.58
C TYR A 235 11.37 -10.59 24.33
N ARG A 236 11.95 -11.78 24.51
CA ARG A 236 11.22 -13.05 24.38
C ARG A 236 10.83 -13.56 25.75
N ILE A 237 9.54 -13.76 25.96
CA ILE A 237 8.99 -14.36 27.17
C ILE A 237 8.93 -15.87 26.95
N VAL A 238 9.55 -16.59 27.87
CA VAL A 238 9.62 -18.04 27.87
C VAL A 238 9.12 -18.58 29.19
N ASP A 239 8.60 -19.79 29.16
CA ASP A 239 8.20 -20.53 30.33
C ASP A 239 9.44 -20.99 31.11
N GLN A 240 9.48 -20.75 32.42
CA GLN A 240 10.68 -21.03 33.22
C GLN A 240 11.00 -22.52 33.34
N GLU A 241 9.99 -23.40 33.31
CA GLU A 241 10.19 -24.83 33.47
C GLU A 241 10.59 -25.50 32.16
N THR A 242 9.94 -25.09 31.06
CA THR A 242 10.09 -25.74 29.76
C THR A 242 11.05 -25.01 28.82
N GLY A 243 11.35 -23.74 29.07
CA GLY A 243 12.13 -22.87 28.19
C GLY A 243 11.44 -22.54 26.86
N LEU A 244 10.18 -22.96 26.69
CA LEU A 244 9.41 -22.72 25.48
C LEU A 244 8.85 -21.30 25.46
N ALA A 245 8.66 -20.74 24.27
CA ALA A 245 8.00 -19.45 24.11
C ALA A 245 6.60 -19.47 24.72
N LYS A 246 6.23 -18.38 25.40
CA LYS A 246 4.87 -18.14 25.87
C LYS A 246 4.19 -17.16 24.91
N PRO A 247 3.45 -17.66 23.90
CA PRO A 247 2.59 -16.80 23.10
C PRO A 247 1.41 -16.31 23.93
N ASP A 248 0.84 -15.18 23.51
CA ASP A 248 -0.36 -14.59 24.12
C ASP A 248 -0.23 -14.27 25.63
N ALA A 249 1.01 -14.11 26.11
CA ALA A 249 1.30 -13.79 27.49
C ALA A 249 1.26 -12.25 27.71
N PRO A 250 0.51 -11.75 28.71
CA PRO A 250 0.54 -10.34 29.05
C PRO A 250 1.89 -9.97 29.65
N TYR A 251 2.36 -8.75 29.38
CA TYR A 251 3.59 -8.22 29.97
C TYR A 251 3.50 -6.72 30.21
N ILE A 252 4.41 -6.24 31.07
CA ILE A 252 4.64 -4.83 31.36
C ILE A 252 6.14 -4.56 31.24
N ILE A 253 6.50 -3.70 30.31
CA ILE A 253 7.85 -3.15 30.18
C ILE A 253 7.93 -1.89 31.03
N VAL A 254 8.92 -1.79 31.91
CA VAL A 254 9.24 -0.60 32.70
C VAL A 254 10.56 -0.01 32.21
N ARG A 255 10.49 1.19 31.64
CA ARG A 255 11.61 1.97 31.10
C ARG A 255 12.45 2.59 32.22
N MET A 256 13.65 3.09 31.89
CA MET A 256 14.55 3.69 32.86
C MET A 256 13.95 4.94 33.54
N ASP A 257 13.14 5.69 32.80
CA ASP A 257 12.41 6.88 33.27
C ASP A 257 11.16 6.56 34.12
N GLY A 258 10.87 5.27 34.34
CA GLY A 258 9.72 4.80 35.11
C GLY A 258 8.41 4.66 34.31
N ARG A 259 8.41 4.96 33.00
CA ARG A 259 7.24 4.70 32.14
C ARG A 259 6.97 3.20 32.03
N LYS A 260 5.68 2.87 31.87
CA LYS A 260 5.19 1.50 31.73
C LYS A 260 4.53 1.30 30.38
N GLU A 261 4.89 0.23 29.69
CA GLU A 261 4.36 -0.15 28.37
C GLU A 261 3.80 -1.56 28.47
N GLU A 262 2.49 -1.70 28.31
CA GLU A 262 1.79 -2.98 28.44
C GLU A 262 1.61 -3.63 27.07
N GLY A 263 1.53 -4.95 27.02
CA GLY A 263 1.26 -5.66 25.77
C GLY A 263 1.04 -7.15 25.96
N VAL A 264 0.86 -7.83 24.83
CA VAL A 264 0.70 -9.27 24.73
C VAL A 264 1.73 -9.82 23.75
N THR A 265 2.35 -10.94 24.07
CA THR A 265 3.40 -11.53 23.22
C THR A 265 2.85 -12.12 21.94
N ASP A 266 3.66 -12.10 20.88
CA ASP A 266 3.32 -12.74 19.61
C ASP A 266 3.39 -14.29 19.69
N SER A 267 3.11 -14.96 18.57
CA SER A 267 3.13 -16.43 18.47
C SER A 267 4.49 -17.07 18.77
N LEU A 268 5.57 -16.28 18.80
CA LEU A 268 6.93 -16.71 19.12
C LEU A 268 7.37 -16.27 20.53
N GLY A 269 6.48 -15.63 21.28
CA GLY A 269 6.72 -15.14 22.63
C GLY A 269 7.41 -13.78 22.69
N TYR A 270 7.49 -13.01 21.61
CA TYR A 270 8.15 -11.70 21.64
C TYR A 270 7.22 -10.57 22.07
N THR A 271 7.78 -9.61 22.81
CA THR A 271 7.17 -8.31 23.07
C THR A 271 7.13 -7.44 21.81
N HIS A 272 6.44 -6.30 21.90
CA HIS A 272 6.61 -5.24 20.92
C HIS A 272 8.06 -4.71 20.94
N GLN A 273 8.46 -4.06 19.85
CA GLN A 273 9.79 -3.48 19.72
C GLN A 273 9.89 -2.20 20.54
N VAL A 274 10.92 -2.12 21.37
CA VAL A 274 11.28 -0.91 22.10
C VAL A 274 12.42 -0.21 21.39
N GLY A 275 12.45 1.11 21.44
CA GLY A 275 13.53 1.92 20.88
C GLY A 275 13.91 3.10 21.77
N ALA A 276 15.18 3.47 21.75
CA ALA A 276 15.78 4.60 22.47
C ALA A 276 16.94 5.23 21.69
N ASP A 277 17.16 6.54 21.90
CA ASP A 277 18.32 7.28 21.37
C ASP A 277 19.62 6.94 22.09
N GLU A 278 19.52 6.65 23.40
CA GLU A 278 20.64 6.26 24.25
C GLU A 278 20.38 4.86 24.85
N PRO A 279 21.44 4.13 25.25
CA PRO A 279 21.28 2.87 25.97
C PRO A 279 20.48 3.07 27.25
N GLU A 280 19.35 2.39 27.40
CA GLU A 280 18.53 2.43 28.61
C GLU A 280 18.43 1.04 29.28
N THR A 281 18.21 1.05 30.59
CA THR A 281 17.90 -0.18 31.34
C THR A 281 16.40 -0.38 31.37
N ILE A 282 15.96 -1.55 30.91
CA ILE A 282 14.54 -1.92 30.83
C ILE A 282 14.27 -3.10 31.74
N LYS A 283 13.11 -3.12 32.39
CA LYS A 283 12.61 -4.26 33.17
C LYS A 283 11.34 -4.81 32.51
N VAL A 284 11.23 -6.12 32.40
CA VAL A 284 10.03 -6.78 31.86
C VAL A 284 9.37 -7.57 32.99
N TYR A 285 8.07 -7.38 33.18
CA TYR A 285 7.26 -8.07 34.17
C TYR A 285 6.14 -8.86 33.49
N VAL A 286 5.89 -10.08 33.95
CA VAL A 286 4.76 -10.91 33.49
C VAL A 286 3.73 -10.97 34.63
N PRO A 287 2.54 -10.35 34.47
CA PRO A 287 1.53 -10.35 35.51
C PRO A 287 1.10 -11.77 35.91
N GLY A 288 1.09 -12.05 37.21
CA GLY A 288 0.70 -13.36 37.74
C GLY A 288 1.86 -14.35 37.95
N GLU A 289 3.05 -14.01 37.46
CA GLU A 289 4.29 -14.67 37.84
C GLU A 289 4.96 -13.79 38.91
N GLY A 290 5.30 -14.37 40.07
CA GLY A 290 5.99 -13.64 41.14
C GLY A 290 7.34 -13.07 40.69
N PRO A 291 7.98 -12.19 41.48
CA PRO A 291 9.33 -11.71 41.19
C PRO A 291 10.35 -12.85 41.11
#